data_AF-A0A1Y1R9B6-F1
#
_entry.id   AF-A0A1Y1R9B6-F1
#
_cell.length_a   1.000
_cell.length_b   1.000
_cell.length_c   1.000
_cell.angle_alpha   90.00
_cell.angle_beta   90.00
_cell.angle_gamma   90.00
#
_symmetry.space_group_name_H-M   'P 1'
#
loop_
_entity.id
_entity.type
_entity.pdbx_description
1 polymer ?
#
loop_
_entity_poly.entity_id
_entity_poly.type
_entity_poly.pdbx_seq_one_letter_code
_entity_poly.pdbx_strand_id
1 'polypeptide(L)'
;MRMKKIVGAVACLTVLSVGAMAAEMSNAKIYEKYCKKCHGANGEGNPAKKGPALNDKDINELFDALMNLKEKGFEASKHEAMTHNMEILEKKKGIHVDPQTMAKYLYYSFNPEAN
;
A
#
# COMPACT_ATOMS: atom_id res chain seq x y z
N MET A 1 41.32 -32.66 -46.98
CA MET A 1 40.82 -31.38 -46.42
C MET A 1 39.37 -31.17 -46.88
N ARG A 2 38.38 -31.30 -45.98
CA ARG A 2 37.11 -30.54 -45.95
C ARG A 2 36.27 -31.00 -44.75
N MET A 3 36.51 -30.33 -43.62
CA MET A 3 35.53 -30.11 -42.56
C MET A 3 34.28 -29.45 -43.14
N LYS A 4 33.11 -29.66 -42.48
CA LYS A 4 31.87 -28.83 -42.42
C LYS A 4 30.63 -29.67 -42.79
N LYS A 5 29.55 -29.78 -42.00
CA LYS A 5 29.04 -28.91 -40.92
C LYS A 5 28.31 -29.72 -39.85
N ILE A 6 28.62 -29.39 -38.59
CA ILE A 6 27.80 -29.66 -37.42
C ILE A 6 26.77 -28.52 -37.37
N VAL A 7 25.48 -28.83 -37.45
CA VAL A 7 24.42 -27.93 -36.96
C VAL A 7 23.31 -28.82 -36.37
N GLY A 8 23.59 -29.36 -35.18
CA GLY A 8 22.53 -29.89 -34.32
C GLY A 8 21.76 -28.70 -33.76
N ALA A 9 20.48 -28.60 -34.10
CA ALA A 9 19.59 -27.57 -33.60
C ALA A 9 19.44 -27.74 -32.07
N VAL A 10 20.21 -26.98 -31.30
CA VAL A 10 19.96 -26.79 -29.87
C VAL A 10 18.73 -25.90 -29.78
N ALA A 11 17.55 -26.54 -29.64
CA ALA A 11 16.33 -25.86 -29.24
C ALA A 11 16.57 -25.28 -27.84
N CYS A 12 16.93 -24.01 -27.80
CA CYS A 12 17.06 -23.23 -26.58
C CYS A 12 15.67 -23.18 -25.93
N LEU A 13 15.46 -24.05 -24.94
CA LEU A 13 14.25 -24.07 -24.12
C LEU A 13 14.26 -22.79 -23.29
N THR A 14 13.68 -21.72 -23.83
CA THR A 14 13.48 -20.48 -23.10
C THR A 14 12.49 -20.77 -21.98
N VAL A 15 13.02 -20.97 -20.78
CA VAL A 15 12.24 -21.00 -19.55
C VAL A 15 11.66 -19.59 -19.36
N LEU A 16 10.44 -19.38 -19.87
CA LEU A 16 9.62 -18.23 -19.52
C LEU A 16 9.22 -18.41 -18.05
N SER A 17 10.04 -17.88 -17.14
CA SER A 17 9.62 -17.71 -15.75
C SER A 17 8.51 -16.66 -15.74
N VAL A 18 7.27 -17.11 -15.82
CA VAL A 18 6.11 -16.28 -15.52
C VAL A 18 6.14 -16.06 -14.01
N GLY A 19 6.84 -15.01 -13.58
CA GLY A 19 6.76 -14.54 -12.20
C GLY A 19 5.31 -14.21 -11.91
N ALA A 20 4.72 -14.87 -10.91
CA ALA A 20 3.38 -14.55 -10.45
C ALA A 20 3.37 -13.07 -10.03
N MET A 21 2.72 -12.21 -10.82
CA MET A 21 2.41 -10.85 -10.41
C MET A 21 1.47 -10.98 -9.22
N ALA A 22 1.98 -10.70 -8.02
CA ALA A 22 1.17 -10.63 -6.82
C ALA A 22 0.02 -9.65 -7.10
N ALA A 23 -1.21 -10.08 -6.89
CA ALA A 23 -2.36 -9.22 -7.08
C ALA A 23 -2.30 -8.09 -6.05
N GLU A 24 -2.05 -6.86 -6.51
CA GLU A 24 -2.07 -5.65 -5.68
C GLU A 24 -3.44 -5.50 -5.01
N MET A 25 -3.44 -5.27 -3.70
CA MET A 25 -4.68 -5.15 -2.93
C MET A 25 -5.25 -3.73 -3.09
N SER A 26 -6.54 -3.61 -3.42
CA SER A 26 -7.16 -2.29 -3.58
C SER A 26 -7.20 -1.48 -2.27
N ASN A 27 -7.17 -0.15 -2.36
CA ASN A 27 -7.25 0.74 -1.20
C ASN A 27 -8.48 0.48 -0.32
N ALA A 28 -9.62 0.16 -0.95
CA ALA A 28 -10.82 -0.25 -0.23
C ALA A 28 -10.62 -1.51 0.62
N LYS A 29 -9.98 -2.54 0.05
CA LYS A 29 -9.67 -3.78 0.79
C LYS A 29 -8.61 -3.53 1.88
N ILE A 30 -7.65 -2.65 1.64
CA ILE A 30 -6.65 -2.26 2.64
C ILE A 30 -7.35 -1.62 3.83
N TYR A 31 -8.20 -0.62 3.57
CA TYR A 31 -8.91 0.10 4.61
C TYR A 31 -9.81 -0.82 5.43
N GLU A 32 -10.66 -1.58 4.75
CA GLU A 32 -11.63 -2.48 5.35
C GLU A 32 -10.95 -3.51 6.27
N LYS A 33 -9.82 -4.09 5.83
CA LYS A 33 -9.15 -5.18 6.54
C LYS A 33 -8.19 -4.71 7.63
N TYR A 34 -7.54 -3.57 7.47
CA TYR A 34 -6.41 -3.17 8.31
C TYR A 34 -6.57 -1.81 9.01
N CYS A 35 -7.34 -0.88 8.44
CA CYS A 35 -7.44 0.48 8.95
C CYS A 35 -8.72 0.70 9.76
N LYS A 36 -9.85 0.17 9.27
CA LYS A 36 -11.21 0.39 9.79
C LYS A 36 -11.33 0.13 11.29
N LYS A 37 -10.68 -0.92 11.81
CA LYS A 37 -10.76 -1.29 13.24
C LYS A 37 -10.35 -0.16 14.18
N CYS A 38 -9.42 0.70 13.74
CA CYS A 38 -8.94 1.84 14.51
C CYS A 38 -9.51 3.16 13.99
N HIS A 39 -9.72 3.31 12.68
CA HIS A 39 -10.16 4.57 12.09
C HIS A 39 -11.68 4.68 11.90
N GLY A 40 -12.46 3.66 12.26
CA GLY A 40 -13.92 3.69 12.12
C GLY A 40 -14.39 3.23 10.75
N ALA A 41 -15.70 2.96 10.60
CA ALA A 41 -16.26 2.52 9.33
C ALA A 41 -16.38 3.67 8.32
N ASN A 42 -16.60 4.88 8.82
CA ASN A 42 -16.75 6.11 8.08
C ASN A 42 -15.59 7.08 8.35
N GLY A 43 -14.44 6.58 8.80
CA GLY A 43 -13.30 7.42 9.16
C GLY A 43 -13.48 8.22 10.45
N GLU A 44 -14.48 7.92 11.29
CA GLU A 44 -14.81 8.67 12.51
C GLU A 44 -13.81 8.53 13.67
N GLY A 45 -12.84 7.63 13.52
CA GLY A 45 -11.87 7.32 14.56
C GLY A 45 -12.42 6.38 15.64
N ASN A 46 -11.53 5.88 16.49
CA ASN A 46 -11.87 5.03 17.61
C ASN A 46 -11.00 5.40 18.82
N PRO A 47 -11.52 6.19 19.77
CA PRO A 47 -10.79 6.61 20.97
C PRO A 47 -10.27 5.43 21.79
N ALA A 48 -11.05 4.34 21.91
CA ALA A 48 -10.64 3.14 22.64
C ALA A 48 -9.46 2.39 21.98
N LYS A 49 -9.19 2.65 20.70
CA LYS A 49 -8.02 2.14 19.96
C LYS A 49 -6.97 3.20 19.69
N LYS A 50 -7.16 4.43 20.20
CA LYS A 50 -6.31 5.59 19.91
C LYS A 50 -6.19 5.87 18.40
N GLY A 51 -7.19 5.47 17.61
CA GLY A 51 -7.23 5.75 16.19
C GLY A 51 -7.88 7.11 15.95
N PRO A 52 -7.17 8.09 15.38
CA PRO A 52 -7.75 9.40 15.09
C PRO A 52 -8.79 9.31 13.97
N ALA A 53 -9.67 10.30 13.91
CA ALA A 53 -10.53 10.52 12.77
C ALA A 53 -9.69 10.79 11.50
N LEU A 54 -10.21 10.33 10.37
CA LEU A 54 -9.71 10.56 9.03
C LEU A 54 -10.72 11.31 8.16
N ASN A 55 -12.00 11.31 8.55
CA ASN A 55 -13.08 11.97 7.82
C ASN A 55 -13.17 13.48 8.08
N ASP A 56 -12.36 14.00 9.01
CA ASP A 56 -12.22 15.43 9.31
C ASP A 56 -11.02 16.07 8.59
N LYS A 57 -10.33 15.31 7.74
CA LYS A 57 -9.10 15.71 7.06
C LYS A 57 -9.31 15.98 5.59
N ASP A 58 -8.64 16.99 5.08
CA ASP A 58 -8.53 17.18 3.64
C ASP A 58 -7.55 16.18 2.99
N ILE A 59 -7.56 16.12 1.67
CA ILE A 59 -6.73 15.20 0.89
C ILE A 59 -5.22 15.43 1.09
N ASN A 60 -4.78 16.68 1.29
CA ASN A 60 -3.37 17.02 1.49
C ASN A 60 -2.93 16.63 2.91
N GLU A 61 -3.75 16.90 3.92
CA GLU A 61 -3.49 16.46 5.29
C GLU A 61 -3.37 14.94 5.40
N LEU A 62 -4.23 14.20 4.68
CA LEU A 62 -4.14 12.74 4.60
C LEU A 62 -2.87 12.27 3.88
N PHE A 63 -2.50 12.94 2.79
CA PHE A 63 -1.28 12.64 2.04
C PHE A 63 -0.03 12.88 2.90
N ASP A 64 0.07 14.04 3.54
CA ASP A 64 1.19 14.41 4.39
C ASP A 64 1.33 13.45 5.58
N ALA A 65 0.21 13.05 6.19
CA ALA A 65 0.21 12.04 7.25
C ALA A 65 0.77 10.70 6.75
N LEU A 66 0.35 10.23 5.58
CA LEU A 66 0.85 8.98 4.98
C LEU A 66 2.33 9.07 4.56
N MET A 67 2.77 10.21 4.06
CA MET A 67 4.19 10.47 3.73
C MET A 67 5.06 10.46 4.99
N ASN A 68 4.61 11.13 6.06
CA ASN A 68 5.31 11.14 7.34
C ASN A 68 5.45 9.73 7.94
N LEU A 69 4.42 8.89 7.79
CA LEU A 69 4.46 7.48 8.21
C LEU A 69 5.45 6.66 7.38
N LYS A 70 5.57 6.93 6.07
CA LYS A 70 6.46 6.21 5.14
C LYS A 70 7.92 6.61 5.33
N GLU A 71 8.18 7.90 5.47
CA GLU A 71 9.55 8.46 5.53
C GLU A 71 10.12 8.50 6.96
N LYS A 72 9.33 8.13 7.98
CA LYS A 72 9.70 8.19 9.40
C LYS A 72 10.22 9.58 9.80
N GLY A 73 9.49 10.62 9.40
CA GLY A 73 9.86 12.03 9.62
C GLY A 73 9.96 12.43 11.10
N PHE A 74 10.40 13.67 11.34
CA PHE A 74 10.85 14.24 12.63
C PHE A 74 9.82 14.16 13.80
N GLU A 75 8.53 13.97 13.51
CA GLU A 75 7.43 13.82 14.49
C GLU A 75 7.10 12.35 14.82
N ALA A 76 8.09 11.46 14.75
CA ALA A 76 7.94 10.02 14.94
C ALA A 76 7.28 9.60 16.27
N SER A 77 7.32 10.46 17.30
CA SER A 77 6.79 10.16 18.64
C SER A 77 5.26 10.12 18.73
N LYS A 78 4.54 10.86 17.88
CA LYS A 78 3.05 10.86 17.87
C LYS A 78 2.45 9.75 17.01
N HIS A 79 3.27 9.08 16.21
CA HIS A 79 2.83 8.09 15.23
C HIS A 79 3.41 6.69 15.41
N GLU A 80 4.17 6.41 16.48
CA GLU A 80 4.90 5.15 16.67
C GLU A 80 4.07 3.89 16.34
N ALA A 81 2.86 3.77 16.89
CA ALA A 81 1.99 2.64 16.63
C ALA A 81 1.52 2.56 15.16
N MET A 82 1.22 3.69 14.53
CA MET A 82 0.77 3.71 13.14
C MET A 82 1.94 3.47 12.18
N THR A 83 3.11 4.06 12.43
CA THR A 83 4.34 3.79 11.70
C THR A 83 4.66 2.30 11.73
N HIS A 84 4.58 1.68 12.91
CA HIS A 84 4.77 0.24 13.05
C HIS A 84 3.75 -0.58 12.25
N ASN A 85 2.46 -0.20 12.28
CA ASN A 85 1.42 -0.89 11.52
C ASN A 85 1.66 -0.79 10.01
N MET A 86 2.08 0.37 9.51
CA MET A 86 2.45 0.56 8.10
C MET A 86 3.64 -0.30 7.71
N GLU A 87 4.67 -0.38 8.57
CA GLU A 87 5.80 -1.30 8.36
C GLU A 87 5.38 -2.77 8.34
N ILE A 88 4.40 -3.18 9.16
CA ILE A 88 3.85 -4.54 9.12
C ILE A 88 3.15 -4.80 7.78
N LEU A 89 2.35 -3.86 7.27
CA LEU A 89 1.67 -4.02 5.99
C LEU A 89 2.70 -4.24 4.87
N GLU A 90 3.71 -3.38 4.80
CA GLU A 90 4.73 -3.46 3.76
C GLU A 90 5.65 -4.67 3.95
N LYS A 91 6.35 -4.75 5.08
CA LYS A 91 7.45 -5.71 5.27
C LYS A 91 7.00 -7.13 5.58
N LYS A 92 5.84 -7.30 6.24
CA LYS A 92 5.35 -8.63 6.64
C LYS A 92 4.22 -9.15 5.78
N LYS A 93 3.43 -8.27 5.15
CA LYS A 93 2.28 -8.68 4.33
C LYS A 93 2.47 -8.42 2.84
N GLY A 94 3.55 -7.74 2.44
CA GLY A 94 3.78 -7.38 1.04
C GLY A 94 2.69 -6.43 0.50
N ILE A 95 2.08 -5.64 1.37
CA ILE A 95 1.03 -4.69 1.01
C ILE A 95 1.66 -3.31 0.94
N HIS A 96 1.77 -2.78 -0.27
CA HIS A 96 2.27 -1.44 -0.49
C HIS A 96 1.12 -0.44 -0.43
N VAL A 97 1.16 0.46 0.55
CA VAL A 97 0.22 1.58 0.63
C VAL A 97 0.87 2.78 -0.04
N ASP A 98 0.40 3.12 -1.23
CA ASP A 98 0.82 4.33 -1.91
C ASP A 98 0.12 5.57 -1.28
N PRO A 99 0.87 6.55 -0.74
CA PRO A 99 0.30 7.70 -0.03
C PRO A 99 -0.71 8.49 -0.87
N GLN A 100 -0.42 8.70 -2.15
CA GLN A 100 -1.26 9.53 -3.02
C GLN A 100 -2.61 8.87 -3.32
N THR A 101 -2.59 7.61 -3.74
CA THR A 101 -3.83 6.88 -4.07
C THR A 101 -4.63 6.56 -2.81
N MET A 102 -3.97 6.29 -1.68
CA MET A 102 -4.66 6.05 -0.41
C MET A 102 -5.30 7.32 0.13
N ALA A 103 -4.62 8.47 0.10
CA ALA A 103 -5.20 9.75 0.50
C ALA A 103 -6.44 10.11 -0.33
N LYS A 104 -6.36 9.97 -1.66
CA LYS A 104 -7.51 10.13 -2.56
C LYS A 104 -8.67 9.21 -2.17
N TYR A 105 -8.38 7.92 -2.00
CA TYR A 105 -9.38 6.94 -1.60
C TYR A 105 -10.06 7.35 -0.29
N LEU A 106 -9.29 7.67 0.76
CA LEU A 106 -9.83 8.06 2.06
C LEU A 106 -10.71 9.31 1.95
N TYR A 107 -10.21 10.36 1.28
CA TYR A 107 -10.93 11.62 1.13
C TYR A 107 -12.27 11.42 0.43
N TYR A 108 -12.28 10.82 -0.76
CA TYR A 108 -13.52 10.63 -1.54
C TYR A 108 -14.46 9.58 -0.94
N SER A 109 -13.94 8.64 -0.13
CA SER A 109 -14.80 7.66 0.57
C SER A 109 -15.61 8.29 1.69
N PHE A 110 -15.11 9.36 2.33
CA PHE A 110 -15.80 10.03 3.43
C PHE A 110 -16.41 11.38 3.03
N ASN A 111 -16.06 11.90 1.85
CA ASN A 111 -16.59 13.13 1.27
C ASN A 111 -17.16 12.84 -0.12
N PRO A 112 -18.29 12.09 -0.23
CA PRO A 112 -18.84 11.67 -1.52
C PRO A 112 -19.24 12.84 -2.42
N GLU A 113 -19.62 13.97 -1.83
CA GLU A 113 -20.00 15.21 -2.52
C GLU A 113 -18.83 15.92 -3.19
N ALA A 114 -17.58 15.51 -2.93
CA ALA A 114 -16.39 16.12 -3.51
C ALA A 114 -15.98 15.53 -4.87
N ASN A 115 -16.70 14.49 -5.36
CA ASN A 115 -16.42 13.82 -6.64
C ASN A 115 -16.93 14.59 -7.85
#